data_AF-A0A7C7ABB0-F1
#
_entry.id   AF-A0A7C7ABB0-F1
#
_cell.length_a   1.000
_cell.length_b   1.000
_cell.length_c   1.000
_cell.angle_alpha   90.00
_cell.angle_beta   90.00
_cell.angle_gamma   90.00
#
_symmetry.space_group_name_H-M   'P 1'
#
loop_
_entity.id
_entity.type
_entity.pdbx_description
1 polymer ?
#
loop_
_entity_poly.entity_id
_entity_poly.type
_entity_poly.pdbx_seq_one_letter_code
_entity_poly.pdbx_strand_id
1 'polypeptide(L)'
;MEMLDALLHITLGLLLLRIVMSIITGILINKKMQQIQKNNASILEILYDQKVIQRNEAMNDEIVRDDYCGKMIEKRKAYIVSSGDHKNYFCSWECREKFIKETG
;
A
#
# COMPACT_ATOMS: atom_id res chain seq x y z
N MET A 1 7.31 -56.62 39.24
CA MET A 1 8.04 -56.77 37.96
C MET A 1 7.08 -56.66 36.79
N GLU A 2 5.96 -57.40 36.75
CA GLU A 2 5.00 -57.36 35.63
C GLU A 2 4.30 -56.00 35.42
N MET A 3 3.90 -55.33 36.51
CA MET A 3 3.29 -53.99 36.42
C MET A 3 4.25 -52.92 35.86
N LEU A 4 5.55 -53.08 36.11
CA LEU A 4 6.58 -52.17 35.64
C LEU A 4 6.83 -52.37 34.14
N ASP A 5 6.84 -53.63 33.70
CA ASP A 5 6.97 -54.00 32.29
C ASP A 5 5.77 -53.50 31.45
N ALA A 6 4.55 -53.65 31.97
CA ALA A 6 3.35 -53.11 31.34
C ALA A 6 3.40 -51.57 31.20
N LEU A 7 3.87 -50.88 32.23
CA LEU A 7 4.03 -49.41 32.21
C LEU A 7 5.07 -48.96 31.16
N LEU A 8 6.16 -49.71 31.02
CA LEU A 8 7.23 -49.43 30.05
C LEU A 8 6.73 -49.59 28.60
N HIS A 9 5.94 -50.62 28.32
CA HIS A 9 5.33 -50.82 27.00
C HIS A 9 4.28 -49.76 26.66
N ILE A 10 3.45 -49.35 27.62
CA ILE A 10 2.44 -48.30 27.42
C ILE A 10 3.12 -46.95 27.15
N THR A 11 4.12 -46.59 27.95
CA THR A 11 4.87 -45.34 27.76
C THR A 11 5.61 -45.32 26.41
N LEU A 12 6.22 -46.43 26.01
CA LEU A 12 6.84 -46.57 24.70
C LEU A 12 5.82 -46.38 23.56
N GLY A 13 4.63 -46.98 23.68
CA GLY A 13 3.54 -46.79 22.73
C GLY A 13 3.07 -45.34 22.60
N LEU A 14 2.96 -44.62 23.73
CA LEU A 14 2.59 -43.20 23.74
C LEU A 14 3.66 -42.31 23.10
N LEU A 15 4.94 -42.63 23.28
CA LEU A 15 6.04 -41.90 22.65
C LEU A 15 6.02 -42.09 21.13
N LEU A 16 5.79 -43.31 20.65
CA LEU A 16 5.66 -43.59 19.22
C LEU A 16 4.45 -42.88 18.60
N LEU A 17 3.31 -42.86 19.30
CA LEU A 17 2.12 -42.13 18.87
C LEU A 17 2.39 -40.63 18.70
N ARG A 18 3.14 -40.00 19.63
CA ARG A 18 3.51 -38.58 19.52
C ARG A 18 4.33 -38.28 18.27
N ILE A 19 5.27 -39.15 17.93
CA ILE A 19 6.12 -38.98 16.75
C ILE A 19 5.26 -39.03 15.48
N VAL A 20 4.35 -40.00 15.37
CA VAL A 20 3.43 -40.12 14.23
C VAL A 20 2.54 -38.89 14.09
N MET A 21 1.95 -38.41 15.20
CA MET A 21 1.11 -37.21 15.20
C MET A 21 1.89 -35.95 14.77
N SER A 22 3.15 -35.82 15.18
CA SER A 22 4.02 -34.69 14.78
C SER A 22 4.34 -34.70 13.29
N ILE A 23 4.53 -35.87 12.68
CA ILE A 23 4.82 -36.00 11.26
C ILE A 23 3.58 -35.62 10.42
N ILE A 24 2.41 -36.12 10.81
CA ILE A 24 1.14 -35.85 10.11
C ILE A 24 0.82 -34.34 10.14
N THR A 25 0.94 -33.73 11.31
CA THR A 25 0.70 -32.28 11.49
C THR A 25 1.69 -31.42 10.70
N GLY A 26 2.97 -31.80 10.66
CA GLY A 26 3.99 -31.11 9.86
C GLY A 26 3.68 -31.08 8.35
N ILE A 27 3.23 -32.21 7.79
CA ILE A 27 2.88 -32.32 6.36
C ILE A 27 1.70 -31.40 6.00
N LEU A 28 0.69 -31.30 6.87
CA LEU A 28 -0.50 -30.45 6.66
C LEU A 28 -0.17 -28.95 6.74
N ILE A 29 0.69 -28.56 7.69
CA ILE A 29 1.05 -27.15 7.90
C ILE A 29 1.95 -26.64 6.77
N ASN A 30 2.83 -27.48 6.23
CA ASN A 30 3.76 -27.09 5.15
C ASN A 30 3.03 -26.56 3.90
N LYS A 31 1.89 -27.18 3.52
CA LYS A 31 1.07 -26.72 2.39
C LYS A 31 0.40 -25.36 2.66
N LYS A 32 -0.09 -25.13 3.88
CA LYS A 32 -0.73 -23.86 4.26
C LYS A 32 0.29 -22.71 4.32
N MET A 33 1.50 -22.98 4.80
CA MET A 33 2.56 -21.97 4.91
C MET A 33 2.95 -21.41 3.54
N GLN A 34 3.10 -22.25 2.52
CA GLN A 34 3.41 -21.79 1.16
C GLN A 34 2.31 -20.91 0.57
N GLN A 35 1.04 -21.23 0.84
CA GLN A 35 -0.09 -20.41 0.38
C GLN A 35 -0.13 -19.04 1.08
N ILE A 36 0.13 -19.02 2.39
CA ILE A 36 0.19 -17.77 3.17
C ILE A 36 1.31 -16.87 2.64
N GLN A 37 2.48 -17.42 2.32
CA GLN A 37 3.57 -16.64 1.73
C GLN A 37 3.21 -16.05 0.37
N LYS A 38 2.59 -16.83 -0.53
CA LYS A 38 2.14 -16.33 -1.85
C LYS A 38 1.08 -15.23 -1.73
N ASN A 39 0.09 -15.43 -0.85
CA ASN A 39 -0.96 -14.44 -0.63
C ASN A 39 -0.38 -13.13 -0.05
N ASN A 40 0.57 -13.22 0.88
CA ASN A 40 1.23 -12.05 1.46
C ASN A 40 2.06 -11.29 0.41
N ALA A 41 2.75 -12.00 -0.49
CA ALA A 41 3.49 -11.37 -1.59
C ALA A 41 2.55 -10.63 -2.55
N SER A 42 1.43 -11.24 -2.94
CA SER A 42 0.44 -10.57 -3.80
C SER A 42 -0.23 -9.36 -3.11
N ILE A 43 -0.47 -9.42 -1.80
CA ILE A 43 -1.02 -8.28 -1.05
C ILE A 43 0.00 -7.13 -1.02
N LEU A 44 1.28 -7.43 -0.83
CA LEU A 44 2.33 -6.41 -0.83
C LEU A 44 2.44 -5.71 -2.19
N GLU A 45 2.32 -6.46 -3.28
CA GLU A 45 2.30 -5.93 -4.64
C GLU A 45 1.10 -5.00 -4.89
N ILE A 46 -0.11 -5.42 -4.50
CA ILE A 46 -1.33 -4.58 -4.60
C ILE A 46 -1.19 -3.30 -3.78
N LEU A 47 -0.64 -3.37 -2.56
CA LEU A 47 -0.43 -2.19 -1.72
C LEU A 47 0.60 -1.22 -2.31
N TYR A 48 1.63 -1.76 -2.97
CA TYR A 48 2.62 -0.94 -3.67
C TYR A 48 1.98 -0.18 -4.83
N ASP A 49 1.24 -0.88 -5.70
CA ASP A 49 0.56 -0.27 -6.85
C ASP A 49 -0.46 0.79 -6.42
N GLN A 50 -1.27 0.49 -5.38
CA GLN A 50 -2.22 1.46 -4.83
C GLN A 50 -1.50 2.73 -4.35
N LYS A 51 -0.33 2.60 -3.70
CA LYS A 51 0.44 3.74 -3.21
C LYS A 51 1.05 4.57 -4.34
N VAL A 52 1.45 3.92 -5.45
CA VAL A 52 1.94 4.61 -6.65
C VAL A 52 0.81 5.41 -7.30
N ILE A 53 -0.38 4.80 -7.46
CA ILE A 53 -1.55 5.49 -8.02
C ILE A 53 -1.93 6.70 -7.17
N GLN A 54 -2.08 6.53 -5.85
CA GLN A 54 -2.40 7.64 -4.94
C GLN A 54 -1.36 8.76 -4.98
N ARG A 55 -0.06 8.44 -5.07
CA ARG A 55 1.00 9.44 -5.22
C ARG A 55 0.86 10.21 -6.53
N ASN A 56 0.60 9.51 -7.63
CA ASN A 56 0.46 10.14 -8.94
C ASN A 56 -0.79 11.03 -9.02
N GLU A 57 -1.91 10.59 -8.44
CA GLU A 57 -3.12 11.41 -8.31
C GLU A 57 -2.86 12.66 -7.47
N ALA A 58 -2.24 12.52 -6.30
CA ALA A 58 -1.88 13.66 -5.45
C ALA A 58 -0.92 14.64 -6.15
N MET A 59 0.03 14.13 -6.93
CA MET A 59 0.94 14.98 -7.70
C MET A 59 0.21 15.71 -8.85
N ASN A 60 -0.79 15.08 -9.46
CA ASN A 60 -1.60 15.72 -10.49
C ASN A 60 -2.46 16.86 -9.92
N ASP A 61 -3.03 16.68 -8.72
CA ASP A 61 -3.77 17.73 -8.01
C ASP A 61 -2.90 18.93 -7.59
N GLU A 62 -1.59 18.72 -7.53
CA GLU A 62 -0.59 19.77 -7.26
C GLU A 62 -0.15 20.54 -8.51
N ILE A 63 -0.54 20.13 -9.72
CA ILE A 63 -0.24 20.88 -10.94
C ILE A 63 -1.51 21.52 -11.49
N VAL A 64 -1.46 22.84 -11.68
CA VAL A 64 -2.52 23.65 -12.28
C VAL A 64 -2.02 24.28 -13.58
N ARG A 65 -2.95 24.62 -14.46
CA ARG A 65 -2.65 25.37 -15.68
C ARG A 65 -2.70 26.87 -15.38
N ASP A 66 -1.77 27.63 -15.95
CA ASP A 66 -1.81 29.09 -15.95
C ASP A 66 -2.97 29.59 -16.84
N ASP A 67 -3.83 30.46 -16.30
CA ASP A 67 -5.05 30.94 -16.97
C ASP A 67 -4.79 32.00 -18.07
N TYR A 68 -3.56 32.47 -18.23
CA TYR A 68 -3.15 33.44 -19.25
C TYR A 68 -2.33 32.80 -20.38
N CYS A 69 -1.23 32.13 -20.06
CA CYS A 69 -0.30 31.52 -21.02
C CYS A 69 -0.46 30.01 -21.20
N GLY A 70 -1.26 29.34 -20.36
CA GLY A 70 -1.53 27.90 -20.47
C GLY A 70 -0.42 26.98 -19.99
N LYS A 71 0.63 27.51 -19.34
CA LYS A 71 1.75 26.74 -18.80
C LYS A 71 1.31 25.90 -17.59
N MET A 72 1.76 24.64 -17.52
CA MET A 72 1.55 23.80 -16.33
C MET A 72 2.51 24.22 -15.21
N ILE A 73 1.98 24.46 -14.02
CA ILE A 73 2.71 24.96 -12.86
C ILE A 73 2.31 24.24 -11.58
N GLU A 74 3.26 24.09 -10.66
CA GLU A 74 2.93 23.63 -9.31
C GLU A 74 2.04 24.66 -8.62
N LYS A 75 0.85 24.23 -8.18
CA LYS A 75 -0.15 25.04 -7.47
C LYS A 75 0.42 25.79 -6.28
N ARG A 76 1.40 25.21 -5.59
CA ARG A 76 2.11 25.83 -4.45
C ARG A 76 3.00 27.01 -4.84
N LYS A 77 3.45 27.05 -6.10
CA LYS A 77 4.31 28.11 -6.68
C LYS A 77 3.52 29.10 -7.54
N ALA A 78 2.23 28.86 -7.74
CA ALA A 78 1.38 29.70 -8.57
C ALA A 78 1.06 31.02 -7.87
N TYR A 79 1.08 32.11 -8.64
CA TYR A 79 0.48 33.38 -8.25
C TYR A 79 -1.04 33.27 -8.38
N ILE A 80 -1.80 33.67 -7.36
CA ILE A 80 -3.24 33.44 -7.30
C ILE A 80 -3.99 34.77 -7.29
N VAL A 81 -5.08 34.84 -8.06
CA VAL A 81 -6.09 35.91 -7.98
C VAL A 81 -7.43 35.26 -7.65
N SER A 82 -8.07 35.72 -6.57
CA SER A 82 -9.43 35.30 -6.22
C SER A 82 -10.43 36.29 -6.79
N SER A 83 -11.33 35.83 -7.65
CA SER A 83 -12.46 36.60 -8.17
C SER A 83 -13.75 35.93 -7.69
N GLY A 84 -14.27 36.39 -6.55
CA GLY A 84 -15.41 35.75 -5.88
C GLY A 84 -15.06 34.32 -5.43
N ASP A 85 -15.82 33.34 -5.92
CA ASP A 85 -15.61 31.92 -5.63
C ASP A 85 -14.57 31.23 -6.53
N HIS A 86 -14.07 31.92 -7.57
CA HIS A 86 -13.10 31.34 -8.49
C HIS A 86 -11.67 31.80 -8.18
N LYS A 87 -10.71 30.87 -8.23
CA LYS A 87 -9.27 31.14 -8.09
C LYS A 87 -8.59 30.93 -9.43
N ASN A 88 -8.02 32.00 -9.97
CA ASN A 88 -7.17 31.95 -11.15
C ASN A 88 -5.71 31.75 -10.73
N TYR A 89 -4.98 30.93 -11.46
CA TYR A 89 -3.60 30.55 -11.20
C TYR A 89 -2.67 31.06 -12.31
N PHE A 90 -1.50 31.60 -11.93
CA PHE A 90 -0.54 32.16 -12.87
C PHE A 90 0.89 31.73 -12.55
N CYS A 91 1.69 31.51 -13.58
CA CYS A 91 3.07 31.04 -13.53
C CYS A 91 4.05 32.14 -13.16
N SER A 92 3.66 33.40 -13.35
CA SER A 92 4.48 34.56 -13.05
C SER A 92 3.62 35.77 -12.68
N TRP A 93 4.24 36.74 -12.01
CA TRP A 93 3.60 38.00 -11.66
C TRP A 93 3.11 38.77 -12.89
N GLU A 94 3.86 38.69 -14.00
CA GLU A 94 3.53 39.37 -15.25
C GLU A 94 2.27 38.79 -15.90
N CYS A 95 2.10 37.45 -15.90
CA CYS A 95 0.89 36.81 -16.43
C CYS A 95 -0.34 37.21 -15.62
N ARG A 96 -0.19 37.28 -14.28
CA ARG A 96 -1.23 37.80 -13.39
C ARG A 96 -1.61 39.24 -13.70
N GLU A 97 -0.63 40.14 -13.85
CA GLU A 97 -0.91 41.55 -14.13
C GLU A 97 -1.59 41.75 -15.48
N LYS A 98 -1.15 41.04 -16.52
CA LYS A 98 -1.77 41.10 -17.85
C LYS A 98 -3.21 40.64 -17.79
N PHE A 99 -3.46 39.51 -17.12
CA PHE A 99 -4.82 39.01 -16.91
C PHE A 99 -5.71 40.03 -16.20
N ILE A 100 -5.23 40.67 -15.13
CA ILE A 100 -6.00 41.71 -14.41
C ILE A 100 -6.28 42.92 -15.30
N LYS A 101 -5.30 43.38 -16.09
CA LYS A 101 -5.47 44.54 -16.98
C LYS A 101 -6.43 44.27 -18.14
N GLU A 102 -6.47 43.03 -18.63
CA GLU A 102 -7.31 42.65 -19.76
C GLU A 102 -8.74 42.25 -19.34
N THR A 103 -8.93 41.84 -18.08
CA THR A 103 -10.21 41.27 -17.58
C THR A 103 -10.88 42.10 -16.49
N GLY A 104 -10.20 43.11 -15.93
CA GLY A 104 -10.70 44.04 -14.91
C GLY A 104 -11.19 45.35 -15.48
#